data_AF-A0A452Y2P0-F1
#
_entry.id   AF-A0A452Y2P0-F1
#
_cell.length_a   1.000
_cell.length_b   1.000
_cell.length_c   1.000
_cell.angle_alpha   90.00
_cell.angle_beta   90.00
_cell.angle_gamma   90.00
#
_symmetry.space_group_name_H-M   'P 1'
#
loop_
_entity.id
_entity.type
_entity.pdbx_description
1 polymer ?
#
loop_
_entity_poly.entity_id
_entity_poly.type
_entity_poly.pdbx_seq_one_letter_code
_entity_poly.pdbx_strand_id
1 'polypeptide(L)'
;QKCFRGRKAFELARSEVRKNFCSTFGEHCQRVDRNCFGNNSDFLRQLLFFFNASKDSDIAILSQVCSLLLQYVKHGDVVSLFAGVDYSSVEPVVIHRVKRLALICVHAVHQKRHDWNNQLLMSVQSTSMPFVQLLEAVACLINPKLPWNCKVVGYLQQKKIYCLFRGIISAVPQNARNMEHCDISALEHVLMLTASHVGDSQCCCPAVDPRWSFSSQLLSIPFLWHRLPHFKK
;
A
#
# COMPACT_ATOMS: atom_id res chain seq x y z
N GLN A 1 8.73 34.31 2.77
CA GLN A 1 9.99 33.72 3.33
C GLN A 1 9.77 32.65 4.42
N LYS A 2 8.81 32.76 5.37
CA LYS A 2 8.60 31.76 6.44
C LYS A 2 8.27 30.33 5.95
N CYS A 3 7.41 30.19 4.93
CA CYS A 3 7.04 28.89 4.35
C CYS A 3 8.24 28.14 3.72
N PHE A 4 9.11 28.87 3.01
CA PHE A 4 10.34 28.31 2.43
C PHE A 4 11.33 27.80 3.50
N ARG A 5 11.47 28.53 4.62
CA ARG A 5 12.29 28.09 5.76
C ARG A 5 11.72 26.80 6.39
N GLY A 6 10.41 26.70 6.51
CA GLY A 6 9.73 25.49 6.98
C GLY A 6 9.97 24.28 6.08
N ARG A 7 9.85 24.45 4.75
CA ARG A 7 10.12 23.38 3.78
C ARG A 7 11.58 22.91 3.83
N LYS A 8 12.54 23.83 3.93
CA LYS A 8 13.97 23.48 4.04
C LYS A 8 14.27 22.75 5.36
N ALA A 9 13.72 23.22 6.48
CA ALA A 9 13.88 22.55 7.77
C ALA A 9 13.27 21.14 7.77
N PHE A 10 12.12 20.96 7.13
CA PHE A 10 11.48 19.65 6.98
C PHE A 10 12.35 18.69 6.16
N GLU A 11 12.85 19.11 4.99
CA GLU A 11 13.74 18.26 4.17
C GLU A 11 15.04 17.89 4.90
N LEU A 12 15.60 18.81 5.70
CA LEU A 12 16.77 18.52 6.53
C LEU A 12 16.44 17.46 7.59
N ALA A 13 15.35 17.62 8.34
CA ALA A 13 14.91 16.64 9.34
C ALA A 13 14.63 15.27 8.70
N ARG A 14 14.03 15.27 7.51
CA ARG A 14 13.73 14.08 6.72
C ARG A 14 15.00 13.34 6.30
N SER A 15 16.01 14.07 5.84
CA SER A 15 17.31 13.51 5.48
C SER A 15 18.03 12.93 6.70
N GLU A 16 17.96 13.62 7.84
CA GLU A 16 18.57 13.17 9.09
C GLU A 16 17.92 11.88 9.61
N VAL A 17 16.59 11.83 9.63
CA VAL A 17 15.84 10.63 10.01
C VAL A 17 16.13 9.47 9.06
N ARG A 18 16.24 9.71 7.75
CA ARG A 18 16.63 8.67 6.79
C ARG A 18 18.04 8.14 7.07
N LYS A 19 19.00 9.03 7.35
CA LYS A 19 20.38 8.62 7.68
C LYS A 19 20.40 7.76 8.94
N ASN A 20 19.68 8.19 9.98
CA ASN A 20 19.56 7.43 11.22
C ASN A 20 18.90 6.07 10.98
N PHE A 21 17.82 6.02 10.21
CA PHE A 21 17.17 4.78 9.81
C PHE A 21 18.15 3.82 9.13
N CYS A 22 18.88 4.26 8.11
CA CYS A 22 19.85 3.42 7.42
C CYS A 22 20.99 2.99 8.36
N SER A 23 21.42 3.86 9.28
CA SER A 23 22.45 3.56 10.28
C SER A 23 22.01 2.53 11.32
N THR A 24 20.72 2.45 11.63
CA THR A 24 20.14 1.50 12.60
C THR A 24 19.70 0.20 11.95
N PHE A 25 18.97 0.28 10.85
CA PHE A 25 18.27 -0.87 10.22
C PHE A 25 18.96 -1.37 8.94
N GLY A 26 19.92 -0.61 8.41
CA GLY A 26 20.64 -0.91 7.17
C GLY A 26 19.99 -0.29 5.93
N GLU A 27 20.81 0.01 4.92
CA GLU A 27 20.36 0.58 3.64
C GLU A 27 19.37 -0.32 2.89
N HIS A 28 19.42 -1.63 3.14
CA HIS A 28 18.54 -2.64 2.56
C HIS A 28 17.81 -3.44 3.63
N CYS A 29 17.54 -2.83 4.79
CA CYS A 29 16.81 -3.44 5.90
C CYS A 29 17.41 -4.78 6.40
N GLN A 30 18.70 -5.02 6.21
CA GLN A 30 19.36 -6.28 6.57
C GLN A 30 19.45 -6.53 8.09
N ARG A 31 19.21 -5.51 8.92
CA ARG A 31 19.17 -5.61 10.40
C ARG A 31 17.75 -5.55 10.96
N VAL A 32 16.74 -5.68 10.10
CA VAL A 32 15.34 -5.65 10.49
C VAL A 32 14.90 -7.06 10.84
N ASP A 33 14.31 -7.22 12.02
CA ASP A 33 13.66 -8.45 12.45
C ASP A 33 12.14 -8.27 12.56
N ARG A 34 11.43 -9.33 12.97
CA ARG A 34 9.99 -9.28 13.19
C ARG A 34 9.57 -8.21 14.20
N ASN A 35 10.35 -8.03 15.26
CA ASN A 35 10.04 -7.11 16.36
C ASN A 35 10.06 -5.65 15.91
N CYS A 36 10.79 -5.33 14.84
CA CYS A 36 10.84 -4.00 14.26
C CYS A 36 9.48 -3.50 13.75
N PHE A 37 8.52 -4.37 13.43
CA PHE A 37 7.17 -3.95 13.01
C PHE A 37 6.24 -3.63 14.17
N GLY A 38 6.60 -4.05 15.40
CA GLY A 38 5.81 -3.84 16.59
C GLY A 38 5.75 -2.39 17.06
N ASN A 39 4.84 -2.11 17.99
CA ASN A 39 4.60 -0.77 18.52
C ASN A 39 5.86 -0.09 19.10
N ASN A 40 6.71 -0.85 19.79
CA ASN A 40 7.88 -0.33 20.51
C ASN A 40 9.07 0.03 19.61
N SER A 41 9.00 -0.31 18.32
CA SER A 41 10.07 0.01 17.36
C SER A 41 9.83 1.33 16.65
N ASP A 42 10.94 2.05 16.43
CA ASP A 42 10.99 3.26 15.63
C ASP A 42 11.01 3.02 14.12
N PHE A 43 11.20 1.77 13.70
CA PHE A 43 11.39 1.40 12.29
C PHE A 43 10.31 1.97 11.36
N LEU A 44 9.04 1.60 11.59
CA LEU A 44 7.93 2.12 10.78
C LEU A 44 7.72 3.61 10.99
N ARG A 45 7.92 4.13 12.21
CA ARG A 45 7.76 5.56 12.49
C ARG A 45 8.72 6.41 11.66
N GLN A 46 9.99 6.01 11.63
CA GLN A 46 11.02 6.67 10.83
C GLN A 46 10.74 6.50 9.33
N LEU A 47 10.48 5.28 8.85
CA LEU A 47 10.12 5.01 7.45
C LEU A 47 8.97 5.89 6.96
N LEU A 48 7.86 5.91 7.69
CA LEU A 48 6.66 6.67 7.34
C LEU A 48 6.88 8.20 7.39
N PHE A 49 7.88 8.65 8.13
CA PHE A 49 8.28 10.05 8.21
C PHE A 49 9.17 10.45 7.03
N PHE A 50 10.23 9.67 6.76
CA PHE A 50 11.19 10.01 5.72
C PHE A 50 10.82 9.50 4.33
N PHE A 51 9.82 8.64 4.11
CA PHE A 51 9.56 8.10 2.77
C PHE A 51 9.15 9.17 1.76
N ASN A 52 9.76 9.20 0.56
CA ASN A 52 9.28 9.99 -0.59
C ASN A 52 9.27 9.14 -1.86
N ALA A 53 8.08 9.03 -2.46
CA ALA A 53 7.90 8.31 -3.71
C ALA A 53 8.76 8.87 -4.85
N SER A 54 9.17 10.14 -4.83
CA SER A 54 10.05 10.70 -5.87
C SER A 54 11.50 10.24 -5.79
N LYS A 55 11.88 9.46 -4.75
CA LYS A 55 13.25 8.94 -4.58
C LYS A 55 13.25 7.43 -4.76
N ASP A 56 13.96 6.96 -5.78
CA ASP A 56 14.05 5.53 -6.10
C ASP A 56 14.66 4.71 -4.97
N SER A 57 15.62 5.29 -4.25
CA SER A 57 16.21 4.65 -3.06
C SER A 57 15.21 4.50 -1.91
N ASP A 58 14.27 5.43 -1.73
CA ASP A 58 13.22 5.31 -0.71
C ASP A 58 12.17 4.26 -1.14
N ILE A 59 11.87 4.15 -2.44
CA ILE A 59 11.02 3.08 -2.99
C ILE A 59 11.67 1.72 -2.78
N ALA A 60 12.96 1.58 -3.05
CA ALA A 60 13.68 0.32 -2.84
C ALA A 60 13.63 -0.13 -1.36
N ILE A 61 13.82 0.80 -0.42
CA ILE A 61 13.66 0.54 1.02
C ILE A 61 12.21 0.08 1.31
N LEU A 62 11.21 0.78 0.78
CA LEU A 62 9.80 0.42 1.01
C LEU A 62 9.47 -0.96 0.46
N SER A 63 9.93 -1.30 -0.75
CA SER A 63 9.75 -2.64 -1.33
C SER A 63 10.39 -3.72 -0.47
N GLN A 64 11.59 -3.48 0.07
CA GLN A 64 12.24 -4.42 0.99
C GLN A 64 11.45 -4.57 2.31
N VAL A 65 10.92 -3.47 2.86
CA VAL A 65 10.05 -3.51 4.05
C VAL A 65 8.78 -4.33 3.76
N CYS A 66 8.15 -4.14 2.60
CA CYS A 66 6.98 -4.92 2.18
C CYS A 66 7.32 -6.40 1.98
N SER A 67 8.49 -6.72 1.42
CA SER A 67 8.96 -8.10 1.29
C SER A 67 9.10 -8.78 2.65
N LEU A 68 9.76 -8.11 3.62
CA LEU A 68 9.89 -8.60 4.99
C LEU A 68 8.54 -8.75 5.70
N LEU A 69 7.63 -7.77 5.54
CA LEU A 69 6.27 -7.85 6.06
C LEU A 69 5.58 -9.11 5.56
N LEU A 70 5.55 -9.32 4.24
CA LEU A 70 4.89 -10.47 3.63
C LEU A 70 5.54 -11.78 4.06
N GLN A 71 6.86 -11.83 4.22
CA GLN A 71 7.57 -12.99 4.75
C GLN A 71 7.14 -13.30 6.19
N TYR A 72 7.09 -12.31 7.08
CA TYR A 72 6.71 -12.55 8.47
C TYR A 72 5.23 -12.93 8.64
N VAL A 73 4.37 -12.39 7.79
CA VAL A 73 2.94 -12.76 7.76
C VAL A 73 2.72 -14.16 7.19
N LYS A 74 3.57 -14.67 6.29
CA LYS A 74 3.47 -16.08 5.86
C LYS A 74 3.66 -17.06 7.02
N HIS A 75 4.37 -16.66 8.07
CA HIS A 75 4.68 -17.48 9.24
C HIS A 75 3.95 -17.05 10.51
N GLY A 76 2.96 -16.15 10.42
CA GLY A 76 2.28 -15.61 11.59
C GLY A 76 1.09 -14.72 11.25
N ASP A 77 0.46 -14.16 12.28
CA ASP A 77 -0.68 -13.28 12.09
C ASP A 77 -0.26 -11.80 11.95
N VAL A 78 -0.92 -11.08 11.04
CA VAL A 78 -0.65 -9.65 10.76
C VAL A 78 -0.94 -8.81 12.01
N VAL A 79 -2.00 -9.11 12.76
CA VAL A 79 -2.34 -8.36 13.98
C VAL A 79 -1.23 -8.51 15.00
N SER A 80 -0.76 -9.74 15.24
CA SER A 80 0.37 -10.00 16.15
C SER A 80 1.66 -9.28 15.73
N LEU A 81 1.89 -9.08 14.43
CA LEU A 81 3.11 -8.43 13.92
C LEU A 81 3.17 -6.95 14.31
N PHE A 82 2.05 -6.23 14.19
CA PHE A 82 2.00 -4.80 14.51
C PHE A 82 1.71 -4.51 15.98
N ALA A 83 0.86 -5.34 16.60
CA ALA A 83 0.33 -5.08 17.92
C ALA A 83 1.03 -5.87 19.04
N GLY A 84 1.74 -6.95 18.71
CA GLY A 84 2.21 -7.89 19.72
C GLY A 84 1.06 -8.66 20.33
N VAL A 85 1.01 -8.73 21.66
CA VAL A 85 0.05 -9.57 22.41
C VAL A 85 -1.28 -8.85 22.70
N ASP A 86 -1.27 -7.54 22.87
CA ASP A 86 -2.46 -6.77 23.27
C ASP A 86 -2.77 -5.67 22.25
N TYR A 87 -3.70 -5.97 21.33
CA TYR A 87 -4.15 -5.02 20.30
C TYR A 87 -4.91 -3.83 20.87
N SER A 88 -5.72 -4.04 21.91
CA SER A 88 -6.64 -3.02 22.41
C SER A 88 -5.90 -1.80 22.99
N SER A 89 -4.74 -2.00 23.63
CA SER A 89 -3.95 -0.91 24.20
C SER A 89 -3.17 -0.09 23.16
N VAL A 90 -2.86 -0.65 22.00
CA VAL A 90 -2.03 -0.01 20.95
C VAL A 90 -2.80 0.28 19.66
N GLU A 91 -4.10 -0.02 19.63
CA GLU A 91 -4.96 0.08 18.44
C GLU A 91 -4.77 1.40 17.67
N PRO A 92 -4.86 2.60 18.29
CA PRO A 92 -4.77 3.86 17.54
C PRO A 92 -3.45 4.03 16.78
N VAL A 93 -2.34 3.59 17.38
CA VAL A 93 -0.99 3.70 16.80
C VAL A 93 -0.82 2.71 15.67
N VAL A 94 -1.26 1.45 15.87
CA VAL A 94 -1.23 0.41 14.84
C VAL A 94 -2.02 0.85 13.62
N ILE A 95 -3.24 1.32 13.83
CA ILE A 95 -4.11 1.79 12.74
C ILE A 95 -3.48 2.96 11.99
N HIS A 96 -2.88 3.92 12.70
CA HIS A 96 -2.19 5.04 12.05
C HIS A 96 -1.03 4.55 11.16
N ARG A 97 -0.20 3.64 11.67
CA ARG A 97 0.93 3.07 10.92
C ARG A 97 0.46 2.30 9.69
N VAL A 98 -0.55 1.43 9.84
CA VAL A 98 -1.11 0.63 8.74
C VAL A 98 -1.74 1.54 7.66
N LYS A 99 -2.54 2.54 8.06
CA LYS A 99 -3.11 3.55 7.16
C LYS A 99 -2.04 4.23 6.31
N ARG A 100 -0.97 4.69 6.98
CA ARG A 100 0.14 5.38 6.33
C ARG A 100 0.94 4.45 5.43
N LEU A 101 1.22 3.23 5.87
CA LEU A 101 1.97 2.23 5.11
C LEU A 101 1.24 1.85 3.82
N ALA A 102 -0.04 1.48 3.91
CA ALA A 102 -0.84 1.15 2.73
C ALA A 102 -0.88 2.32 1.73
N LEU A 103 -1.03 3.56 2.22
CA LEU A 103 -1.04 4.74 1.36
C LEU A 103 0.29 4.97 0.63
N ILE A 104 1.43 4.86 1.33
CA ILE A 104 2.73 5.09 0.69
C ILE A 104 3.07 3.98 -0.32
N CYS A 105 2.61 2.75 -0.11
CA CYS A 105 2.76 1.67 -1.09
C CYS A 105 2.01 2.00 -2.38
N VAL A 106 0.75 2.42 -2.31
CA VAL A 106 -0.01 2.81 -3.52
C VAL A 106 0.60 4.06 -4.18
N HIS A 107 1.09 5.04 -3.41
CA HIS A 107 1.81 6.17 -3.97
C HIS A 107 3.09 5.76 -4.72
N ALA A 108 3.87 4.82 -4.18
CA ALA A 108 5.07 4.31 -4.82
C ALA A 108 4.74 3.65 -6.17
N VAL A 109 3.72 2.77 -6.20
CA VAL A 109 3.24 2.13 -7.44
C VAL A 109 2.75 3.18 -8.43
N HIS A 110 1.97 4.17 -7.98
CA HIS A 110 1.53 5.24 -8.85
C HIS A 110 2.71 6.03 -9.42
N GLN A 111 3.71 6.38 -8.61
CA GLN A 111 4.86 7.13 -9.08
C GLN A 111 5.65 6.37 -10.16
N LYS A 112 5.80 5.05 -9.99
CA LYS A 112 6.54 4.15 -10.89
C LYS A 112 5.71 3.48 -11.97
N ARG A 113 4.43 3.86 -12.12
CA ARG A 113 3.46 3.21 -13.03
C ARG A 113 3.91 3.13 -14.49
N HIS A 114 4.71 4.09 -14.97
CA HIS A 114 5.22 4.08 -16.34
C HIS A 114 6.44 3.18 -16.49
N ASP A 115 7.28 3.10 -15.45
CA ASP A 115 8.47 2.23 -15.38
C ASP A 115 8.05 0.75 -15.25
N TRP A 116 6.93 0.49 -14.56
CA TRP A 116 6.42 -0.86 -14.28
C TRP A 116 5.26 -1.30 -15.16
N ASN A 117 4.89 -0.52 -16.19
CA ASN A 117 3.67 -0.73 -16.98
C ASN A 117 3.51 -2.17 -17.53
N ASN A 118 4.59 -2.76 -18.03
CA ASN A 118 4.61 -4.12 -18.58
C ASN A 118 4.53 -5.20 -17.49
N GLN A 119 4.80 -4.83 -16.24
CA GLN A 119 4.80 -5.73 -15.10
C GLN A 119 3.47 -5.67 -14.33
N LEU A 120 2.71 -4.56 -14.39
CA LEU A 120 1.50 -4.32 -13.58
C LEU A 120 0.43 -5.43 -13.66
N LEU A 121 0.40 -6.23 -14.72
CA LEU A 121 -0.56 -7.32 -14.93
C LEU A 121 -0.01 -8.72 -14.61
N MET A 122 1.23 -8.84 -14.12
CA MET A 122 1.78 -10.16 -13.79
C MET A 122 1.07 -10.79 -12.59
N SER A 123 1.03 -12.13 -12.58
CA SER A 123 0.46 -12.93 -11.50
C SER A 123 1.17 -12.67 -10.17
N VAL A 124 0.39 -12.73 -9.09
CA VAL A 124 0.80 -12.66 -7.67
C VAL A 124 1.94 -13.64 -7.36
N GLN A 125 2.07 -14.74 -8.09
CA GLN A 125 3.15 -15.72 -7.89
C GLN A 125 4.56 -15.15 -8.17
N SER A 126 4.68 -14.01 -8.87
CA SER A 126 5.95 -13.34 -9.18
C SER A 126 6.45 -12.42 -8.05
N THR A 127 6.68 -13.01 -6.87
CA THR A 127 7.03 -12.30 -5.61
C THR A 127 8.36 -11.52 -5.60
N SER A 128 9.17 -11.60 -6.67
CA SER A 128 10.45 -10.88 -6.76
C SER A 128 10.32 -9.44 -7.22
N MET A 129 9.18 -9.03 -7.76
CA MET A 129 9.04 -7.69 -8.36
C MET A 129 8.59 -6.64 -7.31
N PRO A 130 9.24 -5.46 -7.25
CA PRO A 130 8.90 -4.39 -6.30
C PRO A 130 7.42 -3.99 -6.31
N PHE A 131 6.78 -3.93 -7.49
CA PHE A 131 5.37 -3.55 -7.58
C PHE A 131 4.43 -4.62 -7.01
N VAL A 132 4.72 -5.91 -7.22
CA VAL A 132 3.94 -7.03 -6.66
C VAL A 132 4.02 -6.96 -5.15
N GLN A 133 5.22 -6.82 -4.59
CA GLN A 133 5.43 -6.75 -3.14
C GLN A 133 4.66 -5.58 -2.51
N LEU A 134 4.66 -4.41 -3.15
CA LEU A 134 3.93 -3.25 -2.66
C LEU A 134 2.41 -3.48 -2.68
N LEU A 135 1.86 -4.04 -3.76
CA LEU A 135 0.43 -4.29 -3.91
C LEU A 135 -0.05 -5.47 -3.05
N GLU A 136 0.72 -6.54 -2.93
CA GLU A 136 0.47 -7.65 -2.02
C GLU A 136 0.50 -7.19 -0.57
N ALA A 137 1.45 -6.31 -0.19
CA ALA A 137 1.47 -5.72 1.14
C ALA A 137 0.21 -4.88 1.38
N VAL A 138 -0.24 -4.10 0.39
CA VAL A 138 -1.52 -3.39 0.50
C VAL A 138 -2.67 -4.38 0.71
N ALA A 139 -2.80 -5.41 -0.14
CA ALA A 139 -3.84 -6.43 -0.03
C ALA A 139 -3.84 -7.14 1.33
N CYS A 140 -2.65 -7.44 1.86
CA CYS A 140 -2.46 -7.99 3.19
C CYS A 140 -3.00 -7.03 4.27
N LEU A 141 -2.66 -5.74 4.20
CA LEU A 141 -3.04 -4.73 5.19
C LEU A 141 -4.53 -4.34 5.12
N ILE A 142 -5.17 -4.50 3.96
CA ILE A 142 -6.61 -4.27 3.74
C ILE A 142 -7.42 -5.56 3.64
N ASN A 143 -6.93 -6.66 4.21
CA ASN A 143 -7.71 -7.89 4.28
C ASN A 143 -9.01 -7.65 5.09
N PRO A 144 -10.19 -8.04 4.59
CA PRO A 144 -11.48 -7.83 5.28
C PRO A 144 -11.54 -8.46 6.68
N LYS A 145 -10.76 -9.51 6.92
CA LYS A 145 -10.70 -10.21 8.22
C LYS A 145 -9.97 -9.43 9.30
N LEU A 146 -9.30 -8.33 8.98
CA LEU A 146 -8.50 -7.56 9.93
C LEU A 146 -9.35 -6.56 10.72
N PRO A 147 -9.06 -6.37 12.03
CA PRO A 147 -9.86 -5.50 12.90
C PRO A 147 -9.83 -4.02 12.48
N TRP A 148 -8.81 -3.61 11.73
CA TRP A 148 -8.65 -2.23 11.26
C TRP A 148 -9.15 -1.99 9.84
N ASN A 149 -9.69 -3.00 9.15
CA ASN A 149 -10.01 -2.95 7.73
C ASN A 149 -10.78 -1.68 7.31
N CYS A 150 -11.99 -1.46 7.87
CA CYS A 150 -12.81 -0.28 7.53
C CYS A 150 -12.10 1.04 7.84
N LYS A 151 -11.37 1.11 8.95
CA LYS A 151 -10.62 2.32 9.30
C LYS A 151 -9.53 2.59 8.25
N VAL A 152 -8.84 1.57 7.74
CA VAL A 152 -7.78 1.71 6.73
C VAL A 152 -8.35 2.02 5.34
N VAL A 153 -9.31 1.24 4.85
CA VAL A 153 -9.91 1.45 3.53
C VAL A 153 -10.63 2.80 3.47
N GLY A 154 -11.41 3.15 4.50
CA GLY A 154 -12.06 4.47 4.59
C GLY A 154 -11.05 5.63 4.59
N TYR A 155 -9.90 5.46 5.24
CA TYR A 155 -8.81 6.46 5.16
C TYR A 155 -8.22 6.57 3.75
N LEU A 156 -7.99 5.46 3.05
CA LEU A 156 -7.50 5.49 1.66
C LEU A 156 -8.50 6.21 0.74
N GLN A 157 -9.80 5.92 0.89
CA GLN A 157 -10.86 6.61 0.14
C GLN A 157 -10.88 8.12 0.42
N GLN A 158 -10.75 8.54 1.69
CA GLN A 158 -10.61 9.96 2.06
C GLN A 158 -9.38 10.63 1.43
N LYS A 159 -8.30 9.86 1.20
CA LYS A 159 -7.10 10.32 0.49
C LYS A 159 -7.22 10.22 -1.03
N LYS A 160 -8.43 9.98 -1.56
CA LYS A 160 -8.73 9.90 -3.00
C LYS A 160 -7.87 8.85 -3.72
N ILE A 161 -7.69 7.68 -3.10
CA ILE A 161 -6.89 6.58 -3.65
C ILE A 161 -7.34 6.16 -5.07
N TYR A 162 -8.61 6.36 -5.40
CA TYR A 162 -9.15 6.17 -6.75
C TYR A 162 -8.37 6.97 -7.81
N CYS A 163 -7.97 8.22 -7.54
CA CYS A 163 -7.22 9.02 -8.51
C CYS A 163 -5.87 8.38 -8.85
N LEU A 164 -5.23 7.75 -7.85
CA LEU A 164 -3.97 7.05 -8.02
C LEU A 164 -4.17 5.75 -8.79
N PHE A 165 -5.17 4.95 -8.44
CA PHE A 165 -5.50 3.74 -9.18
C PHE A 165 -5.90 4.02 -10.63
N ARG A 166 -6.69 5.07 -10.88
CA ARG A 166 -7.00 5.50 -12.24
C ARG A 166 -5.75 5.78 -13.05
N GLY A 167 -4.77 6.48 -12.45
CA GLY A 167 -3.46 6.73 -13.07
C GLY A 167 -2.70 5.45 -13.37
N ILE A 168 -2.64 4.52 -12.41
CA ILE A 168 -1.99 3.20 -12.55
C ILE A 168 -2.64 2.39 -13.69
N ILE A 169 -3.97 2.22 -13.65
CA ILE A 169 -4.74 1.49 -14.67
C ILE A 169 -4.56 2.15 -16.04
N SER A 170 -4.53 3.48 -16.08
CA SER A 170 -4.34 4.23 -17.33
C SER A 170 -2.96 4.00 -17.96
N ALA A 171 -1.94 3.65 -17.18
CA ALA A 171 -0.60 3.29 -17.65
C ALA A 171 -0.50 1.85 -18.20
N VAL A 172 -1.46 0.98 -17.87
CA VAL A 172 -1.52 -0.39 -18.40
C VAL A 172 -1.82 -0.35 -19.91
N PRO A 173 -1.00 -0.98 -20.77
CA PRO A 173 -1.23 -1.00 -22.21
C PRO A 173 -2.57 -1.67 -22.59
N GLN A 174 -3.33 -1.07 -23.51
CA GLN A 174 -4.61 -1.60 -23.99
C GLN A 174 -4.49 -2.93 -24.75
N ASN A 175 -3.27 -3.25 -25.21
CA ASN A 175 -2.96 -4.42 -26.02
C ASN A 175 -2.52 -5.63 -25.17
N ALA A 176 -2.62 -5.56 -23.84
CA ALA A 176 -2.34 -6.69 -22.94
C ALA A 176 -3.33 -7.87 -23.09
N ARG A 177 -4.20 -7.82 -24.10
CA ARG A 177 -5.23 -8.81 -24.48
C ARG A 177 -4.72 -10.24 -24.65
N ASN A 178 -3.41 -10.45 -24.77
CA ASN A 178 -2.82 -11.77 -25.03
C ASN A 178 -2.28 -12.47 -23.77
N MET A 179 -2.38 -11.85 -22.60
CA MET A 179 -2.09 -12.53 -21.36
C MET A 179 -3.37 -13.21 -20.87
N GLU A 180 -3.59 -14.45 -21.32
CA GLU A 180 -4.46 -15.40 -20.65
C GLU A 180 -3.86 -15.74 -19.27
N HIS A 181 -3.83 -14.76 -18.37
CA HIS A 181 -3.49 -15.02 -16.98
C HIS A 181 -4.71 -15.64 -16.31
N CYS A 182 -4.58 -16.92 -15.95
CA CYS A 182 -5.57 -17.66 -15.17
C CYS A 182 -5.70 -17.10 -13.73
N ASP A 183 -4.69 -16.36 -13.27
CA ASP A 183 -4.59 -15.80 -11.93
C ASP A 183 -4.88 -14.29 -11.90
N ILE A 184 -5.52 -13.85 -10.81
CA ILE A 184 -5.78 -12.45 -10.48
C ILE A 184 -4.44 -11.72 -10.28
N SER A 185 -4.22 -10.58 -10.94
CA SER A 185 -3.04 -9.74 -10.70
C SER A 185 -3.08 -9.06 -9.33
N ALA A 186 -1.92 -8.68 -8.77
CA ALA A 186 -1.85 -7.99 -7.48
C ALA A 186 -2.64 -6.67 -7.48
N LEU A 187 -2.67 -5.97 -8.63
CA LEU A 187 -3.46 -4.76 -8.81
C LEU A 187 -4.97 -5.07 -8.76
N GLU A 188 -5.43 -6.07 -9.51
CA GLU A 188 -6.82 -6.48 -9.50
C GLU A 188 -7.27 -6.92 -8.10
N HIS A 189 -6.43 -7.67 -7.38
CA HIS A 189 -6.72 -8.11 -6.02
C HIS A 189 -6.96 -6.92 -5.08
N VAL A 190 -6.07 -5.91 -5.07
CA VAL A 190 -6.24 -4.70 -4.25
C VAL A 190 -7.50 -3.93 -4.62
N LEU A 191 -7.79 -3.81 -5.92
CA LEU A 191 -8.98 -3.13 -6.40
C LEU A 191 -10.26 -3.84 -5.96
N MET A 192 -10.30 -5.17 -6.04
CA MET A 192 -11.45 -5.97 -5.58
C MET A 192 -11.66 -5.82 -4.07
N LEU A 193 -10.61 -5.95 -3.26
CA LEU A 193 -10.70 -5.77 -1.80
C LEU A 193 -11.18 -4.36 -1.42
N THR A 194 -10.77 -3.34 -2.18
CA THR A 194 -11.21 -1.96 -1.96
C THR A 194 -12.66 -1.74 -2.40
N ALA A 195 -13.08 -2.36 -3.51
CA ALA A 195 -14.42 -2.26 -4.07
C ALA A 195 -15.47 -3.01 -3.25
N SER A 196 -15.14 -4.19 -2.70
CA SER A 196 -16.04 -5.00 -1.88
C SER A 196 -16.24 -4.46 -0.46
N HIS A 197 -15.50 -3.42 -0.09
CA HIS A 197 -15.51 -2.88 1.27
C HIS A 197 -16.86 -2.30 1.70
N VAL A 198 -17.52 -1.57 0.80
CA VAL A 198 -18.84 -0.97 1.05
C VAL A 198 -19.89 -1.99 0.66
N GLY A 199 -20.50 -2.65 1.65
CA GLY A 199 -21.46 -3.76 1.45
C GLY A 199 -21.14 -5.00 2.28
N ASP A 200 -19.95 -5.08 2.88
CA ASP A 200 -19.63 -6.11 3.87
C ASP A 200 -20.41 -5.86 5.17
N SER A 201 -21.03 -6.91 5.71
CA SER A 201 -21.81 -6.90 6.95
C SER A 201 -21.08 -6.31 8.17
N GLN A 202 -19.75 -6.33 8.16
CA GLN A 202 -18.89 -5.83 9.24
C GLN A 202 -18.39 -4.38 9.01
N CYS A 203 -18.83 -3.72 7.95
CA CYS A 203 -18.39 -2.37 7.63
C CYS A 203 -19.07 -1.30 8.50
N CYS A 204 -18.29 -0.53 9.26
CA CYS A 204 -18.78 0.60 10.08
C CYS A 204 -18.61 1.97 9.40
N CYS A 205 -18.31 1.98 8.10
CA CYS A 205 -18.02 3.20 7.36
C CYS A 205 -19.35 3.93 7.06
N PRO A 206 -19.39 5.28 7.09
CA PRO A 206 -20.64 6.01 6.89
C PRO A 206 -21.22 5.71 5.50
N ALA A 207 -22.55 5.73 5.39
CA ALA A 207 -23.23 5.51 4.12
C ALA A 207 -22.73 6.54 3.08
N VAL A 208 -22.00 6.05 2.09
CA VAL A 208 -21.56 6.84 0.93
C VAL A 208 -22.66 6.76 -0.12
N ASP A 209 -22.99 7.88 -0.78
CA ASP A 209 -23.87 7.85 -1.95
C ASP A 209 -23.35 6.77 -2.90
N PRO A 210 -24.15 5.75 -3.26
CA PRO A 210 -23.71 4.66 -4.11
C PRO A 210 -23.04 5.14 -5.41
N ARG A 211 -23.48 6.28 -5.96
CA ARG A 211 -22.92 6.89 -7.18
C ARG A 211 -21.50 7.42 -7.00
N TRP A 212 -21.08 7.67 -5.75
CA TRP A 212 -19.76 8.16 -5.36
C TRP A 212 -18.91 7.06 -4.71
N SER A 213 -19.40 5.81 -4.69
CA SER A 213 -18.65 4.67 -4.19
C SER A 213 -17.38 4.43 -5.01
N PHE A 214 -16.38 3.79 -4.39
CA PHE A 214 -15.15 3.41 -5.07
C PHE A 214 -15.44 2.54 -6.31
N SER A 215 -16.40 1.62 -6.21
CA SER A 215 -16.84 0.76 -7.30
C SER A 215 -17.41 1.56 -8.47
N SER A 216 -18.32 2.52 -8.21
CA SER A 216 -18.85 3.41 -9.26
C SER A 216 -17.77 4.28 -9.90
N GLN A 217 -16.81 4.78 -9.10
CA GLN A 217 -15.67 5.52 -9.63
C GLN A 217 -14.79 4.63 -10.52
N LEU A 218 -14.54 3.38 -10.14
CA LEU A 218 -13.75 2.44 -10.94
C LEU A 218 -14.39 2.17 -12.30
N LEU A 219 -15.71 1.96 -12.33
CA LEU A 219 -16.49 1.74 -13.57
C LEU A 219 -16.49 2.95 -14.51
N SER A 220 -16.16 4.16 -14.03
CA SER A 220 -16.02 5.34 -14.89
C SER A 220 -14.73 5.34 -15.74
N ILE A 221 -13.81 4.40 -15.53
CA ILE A 221 -12.58 4.29 -16.32
C ILE A 221 -12.91 3.69 -17.70
N PRO A 222 -12.65 4.41 -18.80
CA PRO A 222 -12.91 3.88 -20.14
C PRO A 222 -12.12 2.61 -20.40
N PHE A 223 -12.79 1.61 -20.98
CA PHE A 223 -12.20 0.32 -21.34
C PHE A 223 -11.57 -0.42 -20.14
N LEU A 224 -12.09 -0.24 -18.93
CA LEU A 224 -11.59 -0.90 -17.71
C LEU A 224 -11.39 -2.42 -17.92
N TRP A 225 -12.39 -3.11 -18.45
CA TRP A 225 -12.37 -4.56 -18.69
C TRP A 225 -11.35 -5.00 -19.75
N HIS A 226 -10.91 -4.10 -20.64
CA HIS A 226 -9.82 -4.41 -21.57
C HIS A 226 -8.46 -4.37 -20.88
N ARG A 227 -8.35 -3.65 -19.75
CA ARG A 227 -7.11 -3.49 -18.99
C ARG A 227 -7.04 -4.43 -17.79
N LEU A 228 -8.19 -4.78 -17.21
CA LEU A 228 -8.34 -5.63 -16.03
C LEU A 228 -9.35 -6.75 -16.36
N PRO A 229 -8.90 -7.88 -16.93
CA PRO A 229 -9.78 -8.93 -17.43
C PRO A 229 -10.63 -9.59 -16.34
N HIS A 230 -10.18 -9.62 -15.07
CA HIS A 230 -10.94 -10.24 -13.97
C HIS A 230 -12.16 -9.41 -13.56
N PHE A 231 -12.23 -8.13 -13.94
CA PHE A 231 -13.39 -7.26 -13.69
C PHE A 231 -14.52 -7.41 -14.72
N LYS A 232 -14.37 -8.30 -15.72
CA LYS A 232 -15.42 -8.62 -16.69
C LYS A 232 -16.40 -9.68 -16.16
N LYS A 233 -15.97 -10.51 -15.22
CA LYS A 233 -16.75 -11.61 -14.63
C LYS A 233 -17.65 -11.08 -13.52
#